data_AF-A0A9Q9EDL5-F1
#
_entry.id   AF-A0A9Q9EDL5-F1
#
_cell.length_a   1.000
_cell.length_b   1.000
_cell.length_c   1.000
_cell.angle_alpha   90.00
_cell.angle_beta   90.00
_cell.angle_gamma   90.00
#
_symmetry.space_group_name_H-M   'P 1'
#
loop_
_entity.id
_entity.type
_entity.pdbx_description
1 polymer ?
#
loop_
_entity_poly.entity_id
_entity_poly.type
_entity_poly.pdbx_seq_one_letter_code
_entity_poly.pdbx_strand_id
1 'polypeptide(L)'
;MSVDTQQFEVYKALPESSIRLLYLQPAKELTAPLIGTLEIVRLLEEPKYEALSYAWDGAFNEADARGVLPVDKAIPLPPATMQLERRLFSINGNLFHALRRLRHRSQTRVLWIDALCVDQGNDLERSAQVAMMAKIYSSASQVIVWLGEDSDDRDGKLFFELCRRHVQMLRTPWVHPWRKLLDYVVERINRRFGDSKGYWSSQDRLRPFFCLDAKKRYAALQKFGRRRYLFRRWCAQEIAVARDIAMICGAHVLPWQVFVSHALALDRPVWHSWTYPTSDILYYMKDLRTQHTNAFDVLLQTTQMKCSDERDYL
;
A
#
# COMPACT_ATOMS: atom_id res chain seq x y z
N MET A 1 -38.58 -9.20 -5.74
CA MET A 1 -38.41 -9.74 -4.38
C MET A 1 -37.35 -10.83 -4.42
N SER A 2 -36.05 -10.51 -4.25
CA SER A 2 -35.00 -11.55 -4.17
C SER A 2 -33.55 -11.06 -3.95
N VAL A 3 -33.27 -9.76 -3.82
CA VAL A 3 -31.89 -9.28 -3.57
C VAL A 3 -31.60 -9.24 -2.06
N ASP A 4 -32.51 -8.70 -1.24
CA ASP A 4 -32.31 -8.57 0.21
C ASP A 4 -32.20 -9.93 0.94
N THR A 5 -32.96 -10.94 0.52
CA THR A 5 -32.95 -12.25 1.20
C THR A 5 -31.64 -13.03 0.99
N GLN A 6 -30.80 -12.64 0.02
CA GLN A 6 -29.54 -13.33 -0.22
C GLN A 6 -28.41 -12.92 0.74
N GLN A 7 -28.43 -11.67 1.22
CA GLN A 7 -27.38 -11.11 2.09
C GLN A 7 -27.50 -11.60 3.54
N PHE A 8 -28.73 -11.80 4.04
CA PHE A 8 -29.00 -12.29 5.41
C PHE A 8 -28.49 -13.71 5.71
N GLU A 9 -28.26 -14.55 4.69
CA GLU A 9 -27.74 -15.92 4.91
C GLU A 9 -26.21 -16.01 4.93
N VAL A 10 -25.51 -15.05 4.34
CA VAL A 10 -24.04 -15.05 4.29
C VAL A 10 -23.47 -14.51 5.60
N TYR A 11 -24.09 -13.46 6.15
CA TYR A 11 -23.60 -12.77 7.35
C TYR A 11 -24.35 -13.22 8.60
N LYS A 12 -23.72 -14.12 9.38
CA LYS A 12 -24.16 -14.44 10.74
C LYS A 12 -23.81 -13.29 11.69
N ALA A 13 -24.71 -12.96 12.61
CA ALA A 13 -24.48 -11.91 13.61
C ALA A 13 -23.16 -12.12 14.38
N LEU A 14 -22.38 -11.05 14.53
CA LEU A 14 -21.11 -11.09 15.25
C LEU A 14 -21.34 -10.98 16.76
N PRO A 15 -20.78 -11.90 17.57
CA PRO A 15 -20.63 -11.68 19.00
C PRO A 15 -19.72 -10.48 19.29
N GLU A 16 -19.79 -9.95 20.51
CA GLU A 16 -18.94 -8.85 20.94
C GLU A 16 -17.44 -9.17 20.73
N SER A 17 -16.65 -8.18 20.32
CA SER A 17 -15.21 -8.31 20.08
C SER A 17 -14.80 -9.41 19.08
N SER A 18 -15.72 -9.83 18.21
CA SER A 18 -15.48 -10.84 17.18
C SER A 18 -15.37 -10.21 15.79
N ILE A 19 -14.69 -10.92 14.90
CA ILE A 19 -14.53 -10.56 13.48
C ILE A 19 -14.82 -11.76 12.60
N ARG A 20 -15.16 -11.52 11.34
CA ARG A 20 -15.14 -12.59 10.33
C ARG A 20 -13.79 -12.63 9.65
N LEU A 21 -13.33 -13.82 9.31
CA LEU A 21 -12.16 -14.05 8.48
C LEU A 21 -12.56 -14.80 7.22
N LEU A 22 -12.05 -14.35 6.08
CA LEU A 22 -12.19 -15.01 4.80
C LEU A 22 -11.15 -16.13 4.68
N TYR A 23 -11.63 -17.35 4.53
CA TYR A 23 -10.83 -18.51 4.16
C TYR A 23 -10.87 -18.65 2.64
N LEU A 24 -9.92 -18.02 1.97
CA LEU A 24 -9.77 -18.02 0.52
C LEU A 24 -9.18 -19.34 0.04
N GLN A 25 -9.97 -20.12 -0.69
CA GLN A 25 -9.56 -21.44 -1.19
C GLN A 25 -8.45 -21.33 -2.24
N PRO A 26 -7.49 -22.28 -2.29
CA PRO A 26 -6.40 -22.26 -3.25
C PRO A 26 -6.85 -22.60 -4.68
N ALA A 27 -6.06 -22.19 -5.68
CA ALA A 27 -6.21 -22.69 -7.04
C ALA A 27 -4.89 -22.67 -7.82
N LYS A 28 -4.69 -23.67 -8.69
CA LYS A 28 -3.48 -23.79 -9.51
C LYS A 28 -3.37 -22.69 -10.57
N GLU A 29 -4.51 -22.26 -11.09
CA GLU A 29 -4.64 -21.29 -12.17
C GLU A 29 -5.16 -19.95 -11.66
N LEU A 30 -4.62 -18.86 -12.23
CA LEU A 30 -5.07 -17.52 -11.89
C LEU A 30 -6.54 -17.32 -12.32
N THR A 31 -6.98 -17.93 -13.42
CA THR A 31 -8.33 -17.84 -14.02
C THR A 31 -9.41 -18.65 -13.31
N ALA A 32 -9.04 -19.55 -12.40
CA ALA A 32 -10.02 -20.34 -11.66
C ALA A 32 -10.95 -19.44 -10.82
N PRO A 33 -12.25 -19.78 -10.66
CA PRO A 33 -13.20 -19.01 -9.86
C PRO A 33 -12.69 -18.77 -8.44
N LEU A 34 -12.97 -17.58 -7.88
CA LEU A 34 -12.69 -17.31 -6.47
C LEU A 34 -13.73 -18.02 -5.61
N ILE A 35 -13.26 -18.78 -4.61
CA ILE A 35 -14.11 -19.51 -3.69
C ILE A 35 -13.59 -19.25 -2.27
N GLY A 36 -14.49 -18.99 -1.34
CA GLY A 36 -14.14 -18.82 0.07
C GLY A 36 -15.30 -19.09 1.01
N THR A 37 -14.98 -19.11 2.29
CA THR A 37 -15.92 -19.22 3.42
C THR A 37 -15.58 -18.17 4.46
N LEU A 38 -16.57 -17.76 5.25
CA LEU A 38 -16.40 -16.83 6.36
C LEU A 38 -16.48 -17.60 7.69
N GLU A 39 -15.49 -17.39 8.55
CA GLU A 39 -15.50 -17.93 9.90
C GLU A 39 -15.48 -16.78 10.91
N ILE A 40 -16.30 -16.89 11.95
CA ILE A 40 -16.32 -15.94 13.06
C ILE A 40 -15.26 -16.37 14.07
N VAL A 41 -14.36 -15.44 14.40
CA VAL A 41 -13.32 -15.63 15.41
C VAL A 41 -13.33 -14.48 16.41
N ARG A 42 -12.84 -14.74 17.63
CA ARG A 42 -12.64 -13.68 18.63
C ARG A 42 -11.24 -13.11 18.49
N LEU A 43 -11.12 -11.79 18.42
CA LEU A 43 -9.81 -11.13 18.36
C LEU A 43 -8.95 -11.41 19.60
N LEU A 44 -9.57 -11.60 20.76
CA LEU A 44 -8.89 -11.88 22.03
C LEU A 44 -8.22 -13.26 22.06
N GLU A 45 -8.61 -14.18 21.18
CA GLU A 45 -7.99 -15.51 21.05
C GLU A 45 -6.74 -15.49 20.13
N GLU A 46 -6.31 -14.30 19.71
CA GLU A 46 -5.14 -14.06 18.85
C GLU A 46 -5.10 -14.94 17.58
N PRO A 47 -6.17 -14.93 16.76
CA PRO A 47 -6.23 -15.74 15.55
C PRO A 47 -5.13 -15.32 14.56
N LYS A 48 -4.62 -16.29 13.80
CA LYS A 48 -3.62 -16.02 12.75
C LYS A 48 -4.30 -15.71 11.42
N TYR A 49 -4.16 -14.48 10.97
CA TYR A 49 -4.67 -14.01 9.67
C TYR A 49 -3.80 -12.88 9.12
N GLU A 50 -4.00 -12.54 7.85
CA GLU A 50 -3.45 -11.34 7.21
C GLU A 50 -4.58 -10.34 6.94
N ALA A 51 -4.30 -9.04 6.97
CA ALA A 51 -5.29 -8.01 6.66
C ALA A 51 -5.01 -7.38 5.29
N LEU A 52 -6.04 -7.23 4.45
CA LEU A 52 -5.89 -6.59 3.15
C LEU A 52 -6.21 -5.09 3.24
N SER A 53 -5.23 -4.28 2.90
CA SER A 53 -5.33 -2.84 2.75
C SER A 53 -5.28 -2.51 1.25
N TYR A 54 -6.39 -2.01 0.70
CA TYR A 54 -6.51 -1.73 -0.73
C TYR A 54 -7.42 -0.51 -0.97
N ALA A 55 -7.38 0.04 -2.17
CA ALA A 55 -8.30 1.11 -2.55
C ALA A 55 -9.57 0.57 -3.22
N TRP A 56 -10.72 1.12 -2.86
CA TRP A 56 -12.00 0.76 -3.45
C TRP A 56 -12.17 1.43 -4.82
N ASP A 57 -12.98 0.88 -5.74
CA ASP A 57 -13.20 1.43 -7.10
C ASP A 57 -14.18 2.64 -7.17
N GLY A 58 -14.05 3.64 -6.29
CA GLY A 58 -14.93 4.84 -6.28
C GLY A 58 -14.57 5.92 -7.31
N ALA A 59 -15.47 6.87 -7.58
CA ALA A 59 -15.15 8.03 -8.41
C ALA A 59 -14.06 8.89 -7.74
N PHE A 60 -13.01 9.24 -8.48
CA PHE A 60 -12.03 10.23 -8.05
C PHE A 60 -12.61 11.62 -8.30
N ASN A 61 -12.71 12.44 -7.25
CA ASN A 61 -13.04 13.85 -7.41
C ASN A 61 -11.77 14.64 -7.77
N GLU A 62 -11.67 15.14 -9.00
CA GLU A 62 -10.52 15.90 -9.50
C GLU A 62 -10.24 17.17 -8.68
N ALA A 63 -11.26 17.72 -8.03
CA ALA A 63 -11.18 18.95 -7.23
C ALA A 63 -10.38 18.80 -5.92
N ASP A 64 -10.15 17.57 -5.44
CA ASP A 64 -9.42 17.32 -4.17
C ASP A 64 -7.93 17.06 -4.37
N ALA A 65 -7.49 16.81 -5.62
CA ALA A 65 -6.07 16.73 -5.96
C ALA A 65 -5.48 18.16 -5.96
N ARG A 66 -4.82 18.55 -4.86
CA ARG A 66 -4.17 19.87 -4.64
C ARG A 66 -3.10 20.23 -5.71
N GLY A 67 -3.47 20.45 -6.97
CA GLY A 67 -2.51 20.58 -8.07
C GLY A 67 -1.54 19.39 -8.19
N VAL A 68 -1.83 18.29 -7.48
CA VAL A 68 -1.08 17.05 -7.50
C VAL A 68 -1.44 16.37 -8.81
N LEU A 69 -0.41 15.94 -9.54
CA LEU A 69 -0.51 15.29 -10.86
C LEU A 69 -1.77 14.41 -10.95
N PRO A 70 -2.49 14.41 -12.09
CA PRO A 70 -3.72 13.65 -12.22
C PRO A 70 -3.47 12.23 -11.73
N VAL A 71 -4.19 11.84 -10.67
CA VAL A 71 -4.27 10.44 -10.27
C VAL A 71 -4.68 9.69 -11.52
N ASP A 72 -3.96 8.62 -11.86
CA ASP A 72 -4.29 7.86 -13.06
C ASP A 72 -5.77 7.51 -12.95
N LYS A 73 -6.56 7.96 -13.95
CA LYS A 73 -7.97 7.62 -14.09
C LYS A 73 -8.03 6.14 -14.41
N ALA A 74 -7.74 5.30 -13.43
CA ALA A 74 -7.89 3.87 -13.53
C ALA A 74 -9.35 3.66 -13.93
N ILE A 75 -9.55 3.13 -15.13
CA ILE A 75 -10.87 2.80 -15.64
C ILE A 75 -11.49 1.89 -14.58
N PRO A 76 -12.67 2.21 -14.04
CA PRO A 76 -13.32 1.37 -13.05
C PRO A 76 -13.35 -0.07 -13.57
N LEU A 77 -12.67 -0.96 -12.85
CA LEU A 77 -12.64 -2.36 -13.25
C LEU A 77 -14.05 -2.92 -13.08
N PRO A 78 -14.57 -3.68 -14.07
CA PRO A 78 -15.92 -4.20 -13.97
C PRO A 78 -16.06 -5.06 -12.71
N PRO A 79 -17.20 -4.96 -12.00
CA PRO A 79 -17.45 -5.84 -10.86
C PRO A 79 -17.45 -7.29 -11.32
N ALA A 80 -16.99 -8.16 -10.44
CA ALA A 80 -16.85 -9.59 -10.70
C ALA A 80 -17.42 -10.38 -9.53
N THR A 81 -17.58 -11.69 -9.71
CA THR A 81 -18.20 -12.54 -8.69
C THR A 81 -17.19 -13.46 -8.01
N MET A 82 -17.46 -13.74 -6.74
CA MET A 82 -16.79 -14.74 -5.92
C MET A 82 -17.84 -15.66 -5.31
N GLN A 83 -17.54 -16.94 -5.17
CA GLN A 83 -18.39 -17.86 -4.41
C GLN A 83 -18.05 -17.78 -2.92
N LEU A 84 -19.01 -17.34 -2.11
CA LEU A 84 -18.91 -17.23 -0.65
C LEU A 84 -20.06 -18.01 -0.02
N GLU A 85 -19.78 -18.93 0.92
CA GLU A 85 -20.83 -19.77 1.56
C GLU A 85 -21.77 -20.47 0.54
N ARG A 86 -21.21 -20.93 -0.60
CA ARG A 86 -21.94 -21.54 -1.73
C ARG A 86 -22.89 -20.60 -2.50
N ARG A 87 -22.81 -19.28 -2.28
CA ARG A 87 -23.55 -18.26 -3.02
C ARG A 87 -22.61 -17.39 -3.84
N LEU A 88 -23.10 -16.83 -4.94
CA LEU A 88 -22.35 -15.85 -5.72
C LEU A 88 -22.48 -14.48 -5.08
N PHE A 89 -21.35 -13.88 -4.75
CA PHE A 89 -21.23 -12.56 -4.14
C PHE A 89 -20.54 -11.62 -5.13
N SER A 90 -21.11 -10.44 -5.34
CA SER A 90 -20.53 -9.41 -6.19
C SER A 90 -19.44 -8.66 -5.44
N ILE A 91 -18.26 -8.54 -6.04
CA ILE A 91 -17.12 -7.80 -5.50
C ILE A 91 -16.62 -6.79 -6.54
N ASN A 92 -16.05 -5.68 -6.07
CA ASN A 92 -15.45 -4.69 -6.96
C ASN A 92 -14.25 -5.30 -7.72
N GLY A 93 -13.94 -4.73 -8.88
CA GLY A 93 -12.93 -5.28 -9.77
C GLY A 93 -11.54 -5.28 -9.13
N ASN A 94 -11.15 -4.21 -8.44
CA ASN A 94 -9.84 -4.15 -7.78
C ASN A 94 -9.66 -5.24 -6.71
N LEU A 95 -10.69 -5.50 -5.90
CA LEU A 95 -10.71 -6.57 -4.91
C LEU A 95 -10.67 -7.95 -5.59
N PHE A 96 -11.39 -8.14 -6.69
CA PHE A 96 -11.34 -9.39 -7.46
C PHE A 96 -9.92 -9.69 -7.96
N HIS A 97 -9.24 -8.68 -8.53
CA HIS A 97 -7.85 -8.80 -8.96
C HIS A 97 -6.90 -9.07 -7.79
N ALA A 98 -7.07 -8.34 -6.68
CA ALA A 98 -6.30 -8.57 -5.45
C ALA A 98 -6.45 -10.02 -4.98
N LEU A 99 -7.67 -10.51 -4.77
CA LEU A 99 -7.94 -11.87 -4.30
C LEU A 99 -7.35 -12.94 -5.21
N ARG A 100 -7.43 -12.77 -6.54
CA ARG A 100 -6.82 -13.71 -7.50
C ARG A 100 -5.30 -13.78 -7.36
N ARG A 101 -4.65 -12.64 -7.14
CA ARG A 101 -3.20 -12.55 -6.94
C ARG A 101 -2.75 -13.06 -5.57
N LEU A 102 -3.58 -12.83 -4.54
CA LEU A 102 -3.28 -13.25 -3.18
C LEU A 102 -3.53 -14.73 -2.94
N ARG A 103 -4.48 -15.34 -3.67
CA ARG A 103 -4.78 -16.77 -3.56
C ARG A 103 -3.52 -17.63 -3.76
N HIS A 104 -3.24 -18.51 -2.81
CA HIS A 104 -2.15 -19.48 -2.95
C HIS A 104 -2.53 -20.62 -3.89
N ARG A 105 -1.52 -21.34 -4.40
CA ARG A 105 -1.74 -22.43 -5.35
C ARG A 105 -2.26 -23.71 -4.71
N SER A 106 -1.97 -23.93 -3.42
CA SER A 106 -2.18 -25.22 -2.75
C SER A 106 -2.73 -25.13 -1.33
N GLN A 107 -2.75 -23.95 -0.71
CA GLN A 107 -3.17 -23.77 0.68
C GLN A 107 -4.22 -22.67 0.80
N THR A 108 -5.16 -22.84 1.72
CA THR A 108 -6.13 -21.80 2.07
C THR A 108 -5.40 -20.60 2.65
N ARG A 109 -5.76 -19.40 2.22
CA ARG A 109 -5.24 -18.14 2.74
C ARG A 109 -6.30 -17.48 3.63
N VAL A 110 -5.94 -17.09 4.85
CA VAL A 110 -6.87 -16.51 5.82
C VAL A 110 -6.71 -14.99 5.84
N LEU A 111 -7.73 -14.28 5.40
CA LEU A 111 -7.69 -12.84 5.17
C LEU A 111 -8.79 -12.12 5.96
N TRP A 112 -8.48 -10.96 6.54
CA TRP A 112 -9.48 -9.97 6.91
C TRP A 112 -9.56 -8.90 5.83
N ILE A 113 -10.76 -8.63 5.32
CA ILE A 113 -11.04 -7.67 4.26
C ILE A 113 -12.33 -6.95 4.61
N ASP A 114 -12.27 -5.64 4.83
CA ASP A 114 -13.41 -4.79 5.22
C ASP A 114 -14.67 -5.05 4.37
N ALA A 115 -14.53 -5.10 3.05
CA ALA A 115 -15.64 -5.29 2.11
C ALA A 115 -16.31 -6.67 2.16
N LEU A 116 -15.67 -7.69 2.76
CA LEU A 116 -16.17 -9.07 2.81
C LEU A 116 -16.37 -9.60 4.23
N CYS A 117 -15.64 -9.07 5.21
CA CYS A 117 -15.67 -9.54 6.59
C CYS A 117 -16.65 -8.73 7.45
N VAL A 118 -17.02 -7.53 6.99
CA VAL A 118 -18.00 -6.66 7.61
C VAL A 118 -19.27 -6.66 6.77
N ASP A 119 -20.42 -6.85 7.42
CA ASP A 119 -21.71 -6.68 6.77
C ASP A 119 -21.97 -5.20 6.50
N GLN A 120 -21.69 -4.77 5.28
CA GLN A 120 -21.85 -3.39 4.84
C GLN A 120 -23.31 -2.91 4.84
N GLY A 121 -24.29 -3.82 4.92
CA GLY A 121 -25.71 -3.50 5.05
C GLY A 121 -26.16 -3.28 6.50
N ASN A 122 -25.29 -3.52 7.49
CA ASN A 122 -25.58 -3.38 8.90
C ASN A 122 -24.76 -2.25 9.53
N ASP A 123 -25.38 -1.08 9.69
CA ASP A 123 -24.72 0.12 10.21
C ASP A 123 -24.14 -0.05 11.62
N LEU A 124 -24.82 -0.81 12.48
CA LEU A 124 -24.35 -1.08 13.84
C LEU A 124 -23.08 -1.93 13.80
N GLU A 125 -23.07 -2.99 12.98
CA GLU A 125 -21.89 -3.82 12.80
C GLU A 125 -20.74 -3.03 12.19
N ARG A 126 -21.01 -2.29 11.11
CA ARG A 126 -20.01 -1.45 10.43
C ARG A 126 -19.35 -0.49 11.40
N SER A 127 -20.14 0.24 12.19
CA SER A 127 -19.63 1.20 13.17
C SER A 127 -18.77 0.51 14.25
N ALA A 128 -19.21 -0.65 14.75
CA ALA A 128 -18.44 -1.43 15.71
C ALA A 128 -17.12 -1.95 15.13
N GLN A 129 -17.12 -2.41 13.88
CA GLN A 129 -15.91 -2.90 13.20
C GLN A 129 -14.92 -1.75 12.90
N VAL A 130 -15.42 -0.58 12.48
CA VAL A 130 -14.61 0.64 12.29
C VAL A 130 -13.91 1.03 13.60
N ALA A 131 -14.64 1.01 14.73
CA ALA A 131 -14.06 1.28 16.04
C ALA A 131 -12.96 0.27 16.44
N MET A 132 -12.99 -0.94 15.89
CA MET A 132 -11.99 -2.00 16.12
C MET A 132 -10.87 -2.06 15.07
N MET A 133 -10.91 -1.28 13.99
CA MET A 133 -9.96 -1.41 12.87
C MET A 133 -8.49 -1.36 13.31
N ALA A 134 -8.13 -0.43 14.20
CA ALA A 134 -6.77 -0.34 14.74
C ALA A 134 -6.30 -1.67 15.35
N LYS A 135 -7.18 -2.29 16.15
CA LYS A 135 -6.92 -3.58 16.80
C LYS A 135 -6.85 -4.71 15.78
N ILE A 136 -7.71 -4.70 14.76
CA ILE A 136 -7.71 -5.72 13.70
C ILE A 136 -6.40 -5.66 12.90
N TYR A 137 -5.99 -4.49 12.43
CA TYR A 137 -4.74 -4.37 11.65
C TYR A 137 -3.49 -4.63 12.48
N SER A 138 -3.47 -4.20 13.75
CA SER A 138 -2.35 -4.48 14.65
C SER A 138 -2.27 -5.92 15.15
N SER A 139 -3.37 -6.69 15.10
CA SER A 139 -3.39 -8.11 15.47
C SER A 139 -3.07 -9.03 14.28
N ALA A 140 -3.20 -8.53 13.05
CA ALA A 140 -2.85 -9.28 11.85
C ALA A 140 -1.36 -9.67 11.85
N SER A 141 -1.08 -10.87 11.35
CA SER A 141 0.30 -11.37 11.19
C SER A 141 1.09 -10.56 10.16
N GLN A 142 0.40 -10.10 9.11
CA GLN A 142 0.92 -9.22 8.07
C GLN A 142 -0.23 -8.38 7.52
N VAL A 143 0.05 -7.12 7.20
CA VAL A 143 -0.84 -6.25 6.42
C VAL A 143 -0.36 -6.24 4.98
N ILE A 144 -1.26 -6.60 4.07
CA ILE A 144 -1.00 -6.64 2.64
C ILE A 144 -1.50 -5.34 2.03
N VAL A 145 -0.58 -4.53 1.50
CA VAL A 145 -0.89 -3.30 0.79
C VAL A 145 -1.02 -3.61 -0.70
N TRP A 146 -2.26 -3.70 -1.20
CA TRP A 146 -2.54 -3.95 -2.61
C TRP A 146 -2.60 -2.64 -3.41
N LEU A 147 -1.69 -2.51 -4.36
CA LEU A 147 -1.47 -1.30 -5.16
C LEU A 147 -2.10 -1.35 -6.56
N GLY A 148 -2.83 -2.43 -6.88
CA GLY A 148 -3.39 -2.68 -8.22
C GLY A 148 -2.53 -3.60 -9.09
N GLU A 149 -3.05 -3.92 -10.29
CA GLU A 149 -2.36 -4.73 -11.28
C GLU A 149 -1.17 -4.00 -11.94
N ASP A 150 -0.26 -4.77 -12.52
CA ASP A 150 0.90 -4.24 -13.26
C ASP A 150 0.51 -3.82 -14.70
N SER A 151 -0.69 -4.19 -15.16
CA SER A 151 -1.23 -3.82 -16.47
C SER A 151 -1.59 -2.34 -16.59
N ASP A 152 -1.71 -1.62 -15.48
CA ASP A 152 -1.86 -0.16 -15.45
C ASP A 152 -0.48 0.52 -15.65
N ASP A 153 0.26 0.09 -16.69
CA ASP A 153 1.49 0.68 -17.27
C ASP A 153 2.87 0.02 -17.03
N ARG A 154 2.99 -1.18 -16.45
CA ARG A 154 4.29 -1.91 -16.26
C ARG A 154 5.32 -1.22 -15.35
N ASP A 155 4.92 -0.18 -14.63
CA ASP A 155 5.82 0.68 -13.84
C ASP A 155 5.90 0.30 -12.35
N GLY A 156 4.91 -0.45 -11.84
CA GLY A 156 4.96 -1.03 -10.50
C GLY A 156 6.10 -2.03 -10.37
N LYS A 157 6.26 -2.89 -11.38
CA LYS A 157 7.43 -3.76 -11.54
C LYS A 157 8.75 -3.00 -11.50
N LEU A 158 8.87 -1.93 -12.29
CA LEU A 158 10.11 -1.15 -12.39
C LEU A 158 10.46 -0.49 -11.05
N PHE A 159 9.46 0.10 -10.36
CA PHE A 159 9.67 0.67 -9.03
C PHE A 159 10.14 -0.39 -8.02
N PHE A 160 9.49 -1.57 -7.98
CA PHE A 160 9.88 -2.64 -7.05
C PHE A 160 11.28 -3.18 -7.35
N GLU A 161 11.63 -3.29 -8.63
CA GLU A 161 12.96 -3.69 -9.08
C GLU A 161 14.03 -2.66 -8.66
N LEU A 162 13.72 -1.37 -8.77
CA LEU A 162 14.58 -0.27 -8.30
C LEU A 162 14.80 -0.32 -6.79
N CYS A 163 13.74 -0.54 -6.01
CA CYS A 163 13.86 -0.70 -4.55
C CYS A 163 14.78 -1.87 -4.18
N ARG A 164 14.58 -3.04 -4.82
CA ARG A 164 15.39 -4.24 -4.56
C ARG A 164 16.86 -4.04 -4.94
N ARG A 165 17.14 -3.48 -6.13
CA ARG A 165 18.51 -3.17 -6.57
C ARG A 165 19.19 -2.21 -5.61
N HIS A 166 18.48 -1.19 -5.12
CA HIS A 166 19.04 -0.24 -4.17
C HIS A 166 19.50 -0.94 -2.87
N VAL A 167 18.64 -1.76 -2.26
CA VAL A 167 19.02 -2.49 -1.04
C VAL A 167 20.16 -3.47 -1.27
N GLN A 168 20.21 -4.14 -2.42
CA GLN A 168 21.34 -5.01 -2.77
C GLN A 168 22.66 -4.21 -2.85
N MET A 169 22.65 -3.02 -3.47
CA MET A 169 23.83 -2.16 -3.53
C MET A 169 24.30 -1.71 -2.14
N LEU A 170 23.37 -1.30 -1.27
CA LEU A 170 23.70 -0.90 0.10
C LEU A 170 24.36 -2.02 0.90
N ARG A 171 24.06 -3.28 0.58
CA ARG A 171 24.65 -4.47 1.23
C ARG A 171 26.00 -4.90 0.65
N THR A 172 26.46 -4.31 -0.45
CA THR A 172 27.76 -4.69 -1.04
C THR A 172 28.93 -4.11 -0.22
N PRO A 173 29.91 -4.92 0.19
CA PRO A 173 31.00 -4.50 1.09
C PRO A 173 31.84 -3.33 0.60
N TRP A 174 31.92 -3.14 -0.73
CA TRP A 174 32.74 -2.13 -1.38
C TRP A 174 32.10 -0.73 -1.41
N VAL A 175 30.78 -0.63 -1.19
CA VAL A 175 30.06 0.66 -1.20
C VAL A 175 30.11 1.34 0.18
N HIS A 176 30.20 0.57 1.26
CA HIS A 176 30.22 1.08 2.64
C HIS A 176 31.41 2.01 2.98
N PRO A 177 32.65 1.72 2.58
CA PRO A 177 33.81 2.58 2.86
C PRO A 177 33.81 3.87 2.02
N TRP A 178 33.42 3.76 0.74
CA TRP A 178 33.39 4.88 -0.20
C TRP A 178 32.27 5.87 0.10
N ARG A 179 31.14 5.44 0.67
CA ARG A 179 30.04 6.35 1.08
C ARG A 179 30.52 7.33 2.16
N LYS A 180 31.19 6.85 3.20
CA LYS A 180 31.78 7.70 4.25
C LYS A 180 32.89 8.61 3.71
N LEU A 181 33.73 8.11 2.79
CA LEU A 181 34.79 8.91 2.17
C LEU A 181 34.25 9.98 1.21
N LEU A 182 33.21 9.66 0.43
CA LEU A 182 32.52 10.59 -0.46
C LEU A 182 31.78 11.66 0.34
N ASP A 183 31.07 11.29 1.40
CA ASP A 183 30.40 12.24 2.29
C ASP A 183 31.43 13.19 2.94
N TYR A 184 32.55 12.66 3.45
CA TYR A 184 33.65 13.45 4.02
C TYR A 184 34.34 14.37 3.00
N VAL A 185 34.65 13.89 1.79
CA VAL A 185 35.32 14.66 0.74
C VAL A 185 34.40 15.74 0.18
N VAL A 186 33.12 15.45 -0.02
CA VAL A 186 32.11 16.41 -0.50
C VAL A 186 31.86 17.50 0.54
N GLU A 187 31.75 17.15 1.82
CA GLU A 187 31.60 18.11 2.92
C GLU A 187 32.85 19.02 3.06
N ARG A 188 34.03 18.52 2.68
CA ARG A 188 35.27 19.29 2.70
C ARG A 188 35.45 20.19 1.46
N ILE A 189 34.95 19.77 0.30
CA ILE A 189 34.95 20.58 -0.93
C ILE A 189 33.93 21.73 -0.81
N ASN A 190 32.73 21.46 -0.31
CA ASN A 190 31.69 22.49 -0.10
C ASN A 190 32.10 23.53 0.96
N ARG A 191 32.89 23.13 1.97
CA ARG A 191 33.45 24.06 2.97
C ARG A 191 34.59 24.94 2.43
N ARG A 192 35.26 24.52 1.36
CA ARG A 192 36.48 25.18 0.85
C ARG A 192 36.22 26.08 -0.35
N PHE A 193 35.15 25.81 -1.11
CA PHE A 193 34.74 26.59 -2.28
C PHE A 193 33.28 27.00 -2.09
N GLY A 194 33.06 28.12 -1.40
CA GLY A 194 31.72 28.66 -1.20
C GLY A 194 30.99 28.87 -2.53
N ASP A 195 29.76 28.34 -2.58
CA ASP A 195 28.62 28.50 -3.52
C ASP A 195 28.85 29.01 -4.95
N SER A 196 30.01 28.74 -5.54
CA SER A 196 30.36 29.23 -6.86
C SER A 196 29.98 28.18 -7.90
N LYS A 197 28.86 28.48 -8.57
CA LYS A 197 28.33 27.85 -9.77
C LYS A 197 29.37 27.16 -10.65
N GLY A 198 29.14 25.87 -10.88
CA GLY A 198 29.49 25.19 -12.13
C GLY A 198 30.92 24.67 -12.22
N TYR A 199 31.12 23.40 -11.89
CA TYR A 199 32.11 22.54 -12.59
C TYR A 199 31.77 21.04 -12.45
N TRP A 200 30.90 20.65 -11.51
CA TRP A 200 30.30 19.30 -11.44
C TRP A 200 28.86 19.38 -10.92
N SER A 201 27.87 19.16 -11.79
CA SER A 201 26.48 19.02 -11.32
C SER A 201 26.41 17.81 -10.38
N SER A 202 25.67 17.93 -9.28
CA SER A 202 25.43 16.84 -8.32
C SER A 202 24.83 15.59 -9.00
N GLN A 203 24.31 15.73 -10.23
CA GLN A 203 23.73 14.68 -11.05
C GLN A 203 24.77 13.75 -11.71
N ASP A 204 26.05 14.14 -11.83
CA ASP A 204 27.07 13.32 -12.48
C ASP A 204 27.82 12.38 -11.52
N ARG A 205 27.71 12.58 -10.20
CA ARG A 205 28.53 11.89 -9.18
C ARG A 205 28.06 10.50 -8.76
N LEU A 206 26.89 10.05 -9.22
CA LEU A 206 26.31 8.73 -8.89
C LEU A 206 25.92 7.91 -10.13
N ARG A 207 26.19 8.41 -11.34
CA ARG A 207 25.82 7.78 -12.62
C ARG A 207 26.33 6.34 -12.82
N PRO A 208 27.53 5.94 -12.36
CA PRO A 208 28.00 4.56 -12.57
C PRO A 208 27.27 3.51 -11.73
N PHE A 209 26.65 3.89 -10.60
CA PHE A 209 26.10 2.94 -9.63
C PHE A 209 24.60 2.71 -9.79
N PHE A 210 23.87 3.68 -10.34
CA PHE A 210 22.46 3.51 -10.68
C PHE A 210 22.30 3.25 -12.18
N CYS A 211 22.52 2.00 -12.59
CA CYS A 211 22.47 1.51 -13.97
C CYS A 211 21.07 1.50 -14.64
N LEU A 212 20.15 2.35 -14.18
CA LEU A 212 18.91 2.70 -14.87
C LEU A 212 18.91 4.21 -15.14
N ASP A 213 18.55 4.58 -16.38
CA ASP A 213 18.37 5.98 -16.81
C ASP A 213 17.61 6.76 -15.72
N ALA A 214 18.17 7.89 -15.27
CA ALA A 214 17.57 8.74 -14.25
C ALA A 214 16.13 9.13 -14.63
N LYS A 215 15.84 9.27 -15.93
CA LYS A 215 14.50 9.51 -16.45
C LYS A 215 13.54 8.35 -16.16
N LYS A 216 13.99 7.09 -16.33
CA LYS A 216 13.17 5.90 -16.04
C LYS A 216 12.87 5.75 -14.56
N ARG A 217 13.86 6.03 -13.70
CA ARG A 217 13.67 6.06 -12.24
C ARG A 217 12.64 7.08 -11.81
N TYR A 218 12.76 8.27 -12.37
CA TYR A 218 11.84 9.37 -12.11
C TYR A 218 10.41 9.06 -12.58
N ALA A 219 10.25 8.54 -13.80
CA ALA A 219 8.96 8.14 -14.32
C ALA A 219 8.27 7.08 -13.43
N ALA A 220 9.04 6.07 -12.98
CA ALA A 220 8.53 5.03 -12.08
C ALA A 220 8.06 5.60 -10.73
N LEU A 221 8.83 6.54 -10.15
CA LEU A 221 8.46 7.22 -8.90
C LEU A 221 7.20 8.07 -9.05
N GLN A 222 7.12 8.90 -10.10
CA GLN A 222 5.95 9.73 -10.35
C GLN A 222 4.68 8.91 -10.50
N LYS A 223 4.74 7.82 -11.27
CA LYS A 223 3.58 6.94 -11.48
C LYS A 223 3.22 6.16 -10.23
N PHE A 224 4.21 5.66 -9.48
CA PHE A 224 3.96 5.07 -8.17
C PHE A 224 3.21 6.05 -7.26
N GLY A 225 3.65 7.31 -7.22
CA GLY A 225 3.02 8.40 -6.48
C GLY A 225 1.60 8.78 -6.87
N ARG A 226 1.14 8.35 -8.05
CA ARG A 226 -0.23 8.59 -8.55
C ARG A 226 -1.17 7.44 -8.23
N ARG A 227 -0.68 6.35 -7.62
CA ARG A 227 -1.53 5.20 -7.32
C ARG A 227 -2.59 5.57 -6.30
N ARG A 228 -3.82 5.17 -6.60
CA ARG A 228 -5.01 5.46 -5.81
C ARG A 228 -4.88 5.14 -4.32
N TYR A 229 -4.24 4.02 -4.01
CA TYR A 229 -4.01 3.58 -2.64
C TYR A 229 -3.39 4.68 -1.76
N LEU A 230 -2.47 5.47 -2.33
CA LEU A 230 -1.75 6.52 -1.59
C LEU A 230 -2.62 7.71 -1.19
N PHE A 231 -3.83 7.82 -1.75
CA PHE A 231 -4.79 8.91 -1.50
C PHE A 231 -5.96 8.49 -0.61
N ARG A 232 -5.96 7.25 -0.10
CA ARG A 232 -6.95 6.73 0.84
C ARG A 232 -6.61 7.20 2.26
N ARG A 233 -7.59 7.72 3.01
CA ARG A 233 -7.34 8.24 4.37
C ARG A 233 -6.85 7.15 5.32
N TRP A 234 -7.59 6.04 5.33
CA TRP A 234 -7.39 4.95 6.28
C TRP A 234 -6.07 4.20 6.09
N CYS A 235 -5.43 4.29 4.92
CA CYS A 235 -4.18 3.56 4.65
C CYS A 235 -3.08 3.91 5.66
N ALA A 236 -3.06 5.15 6.15
CA ALA A 236 -2.08 5.61 7.12
C ALA A 236 -2.20 4.88 8.46
N GLN A 237 -3.42 4.73 8.99
CA GLN A 237 -3.66 3.99 10.23
C GLN A 237 -3.34 2.52 10.04
N GLU A 238 -3.78 1.93 8.93
CA GLU A 238 -3.53 0.52 8.58
C GLU A 238 -2.03 0.21 8.51
N ILE A 239 -1.22 1.10 7.92
CA ILE A 239 0.24 0.99 7.84
C ILE A 239 0.90 1.24 9.20
N ALA A 240 0.49 2.28 9.92
CA ALA A 240 1.14 2.69 11.17
C ALA A 240 1.06 1.60 12.24
N VAL A 241 -0.10 0.94 12.36
CA VAL A 241 -0.37 -0.04 13.42
C VAL A 241 0.05 -1.47 13.04
N ALA A 242 0.42 -1.72 11.80
CA ALA A 242 0.79 -3.04 11.30
C ALA A 242 2.07 -3.58 11.96
N ARG A 243 2.07 -4.88 12.30
CA ARG A 243 3.28 -5.60 12.76
C ARG A 243 4.28 -5.79 11.62
N ASP A 244 3.82 -6.35 10.51
CA ASP A 244 4.57 -6.52 9.27
C ASP A 244 3.76 -6.08 8.06
N ILE A 245 4.43 -5.65 6.99
CA ILE A 245 3.78 -5.11 5.79
C ILE A 245 4.44 -5.66 4.52
N ALA A 246 3.61 -6.18 3.63
CA ALA A 246 4.00 -6.53 2.27
C ALA A 246 3.23 -5.65 1.26
N MET A 247 3.97 -4.88 0.46
CA MET A 247 3.38 -4.13 -0.65
C MET A 247 3.30 -5.03 -1.87
N ILE A 248 2.16 -5.08 -2.54
CA ILE A 248 1.92 -5.94 -3.70
C ILE A 248 1.37 -5.11 -4.85
N CYS A 249 2.00 -5.26 -6.02
CA CYS A 249 1.56 -4.67 -7.28
C CYS A 249 1.62 -5.73 -8.39
N GLY A 250 0.47 -6.14 -8.91
CA GLY A 250 0.37 -7.25 -9.86
C GLY A 250 1.01 -8.54 -9.34
N ALA A 251 2.06 -9.00 -10.02
CA ALA A 251 2.84 -10.19 -9.63
C ALA A 251 3.98 -9.89 -8.63
N HIS A 252 4.21 -8.62 -8.33
CA HIS A 252 5.39 -8.17 -7.61
C HIS A 252 5.07 -7.90 -6.15
N VAL A 253 5.96 -8.36 -5.28
CA VAL A 253 5.88 -8.16 -3.83
C VAL A 253 7.09 -7.34 -3.38
N LEU A 254 6.94 -6.40 -2.47
CA LEU A 254 8.01 -5.61 -1.89
C LEU A 254 7.81 -5.54 -0.38
N PRO A 255 8.71 -6.11 0.43
CA PRO A 255 8.68 -5.91 1.87
C PRO A 255 8.82 -4.44 2.22
N TRP A 256 8.06 -3.97 3.20
CA TRP A 256 8.04 -2.56 3.59
C TRP A 256 9.42 -2.00 3.96
N GLN A 257 10.26 -2.80 4.61
CA GLN A 257 11.60 -2.39 5.00
C GLN A 257 12.49 -2.08 3.78
N VAL A 258 12.25 -2.77 2.65
CA VAL A 258 12.96 -2.53 1.39
C VAL A 258 12.50 -1.19 0.78
N PHE A 259 11.19 -0.91 0.85
CA PHE A 259 10.64 0.39 0.45
C PHE A 259 11.21 1.54 1.29
N VAL A 260 11.17 1.44 2.62
CA VAL A 260 11.71 2.45 3.54
C VAL A 260 13.19 2.69 3.30
N SER A 261 13.98 1.62 3.11
CA SER A 261 15.41 1.74 2.82
C SER A 261 15.68 2.47 1.51
N HIS A 262 14.87 2.19 0.49
CA HIS A 262 14.96 2.89 -0.79
C HIS A 262 14.58 4.37 -0.64
N ALA A 263 13.47 4.68 0.05
CA ALA A 263 12.98 6.03 0.27
C ALA A 263 13.99 6.89 1.07
N LEU A 264 14.55 6.35 2.16
CA LEU A 264 15.59 7.01 2.97
C LEU A 264 16.83 7.38 2.16
N ALA A 265 17.26 6.49 1.28
CA ALA A 265 18.46 6.71 0.49
C ALA A 265 18.24 7.61 -0.73
N LEU A 266 17.00 8.06 -0.97
CA LEU A 266 16.69 9.12 -1.93
C LEU A 266 16.84 10.54 -1.32
N ASP A 267 17.13 10.69 -0.02
CA ASP A 267 17.10 11.98 0.68
C ASP A 267 18.46 12.74 0.70
N ARG A 268 18.40 14.03 0.31
CA ARG A 268 19.18 15.23 0.73
C ARG A 268 19.86 16.20 -0.27
N PRO A 269 20.20 15.89 -1.54
CA PRO A 269 20.52 17.00 -2.46
C PRO A 269 19.88 16.93 -3.86
N VAL A 270 19.11 15.88 -4.18
CA VAL A 270 18.57 15.68 -5.55
C VAL A 270 17.22 16.38 -5.77
N TRP A 271 16.53 16.77 -4.69
CA TRP A 271 15.12 17.21 -4.74
C TRP A 271 14.89 18.72 -4.59
N HIS A 272 15.86 19.50 -4.12
CA HIS A 272 15.65 20.94 -3.90
C HIS A 272 15.43 21.76 -5.18
N SER A 273 15.69 21.20 -6.36
CA SER A 273 15.38 21.87 -7.64
C SER A 273 14.02 21.47 -8.24
N TRP A 274 13.24 20.63 -7.55
CA TRP A 274 12.08 19.96 -8.14
C TRP A 274 10.98 19.79 -7.07
N THR A 275 10.15 20.81 -6.87
CA THR A 275 8.95 20.79 -6.01
C THR A 275 7.93 19.77 -6.53
N TYR A 276 7.83 18.58 -5.91
CA TYR A 276 6.87 17.54 -6.34
C TYR A 276 6.10 16.87 -5.19
N PRO A 277 4.74 16.83 -5.26
CA PRO A 277 3.87 16.27 -4.20
C PRO A 277 3.99 14.76 -3.96
N THR A 278 4.56 14.00 -4.90
CA THR A 278 4.84 12.56 -4.71
C THR A 278 5.90 12.29 -3.65
N SER A 279 6.86 13.22 -3.48
CA SER A 279 7.91 13.07 -2.48
C SER A 279 7.33 13.15 -1.07
N ASP A 280 6.39 14.07 -0.83
CA ASP A 280 5.71 14.24 0.45
C ASP A 280 4.96 12.98 0.89
N ILE A 281 4.27 12.31 -0.04
CA ILE A 281 3.56 11.05 0.25
C ILE A 281 4.54 9.92 0.61
N LEU A 282 5.66 9.79 -0.11
CA LEU A 282 6.67 8.77 0.16
C LEU A 282 7.37 9.01 1.51
N TYR A 283 7.69 10.28 1.82
CA TYR A 283 8.24 10.68 3.12
C TYR A 283 7.24 10.44 4.23
N TYR A 284 5.99 10.85 4.02
CA TYR A 284 4.90 10.61 4.95
C TYR A 284 4.75 9.11 5.25
N MET A 285 4.65 8.29 4.21
CA MET A 285 4.54 6.83 4.36
C MET A 285 5.72 6.24 5.12
N LYS A 286 6.94 6.67 4.81
CA LYS A 286 8.15 6.27 5.54
C LYS A 286 8.05 6.66 7.03
N ASP A 287 7.62 7.88 7.33
CA ASP A 287 7.61 8.43 8.69
C ASP A 287 6.52 7.81 9.60
N LEU A 288 5.42 7.29 9.02
CA LEU A 288 4.30 6.65 9.74
C LEU A 288 4.70 5.57 10.74
N ARG A 289 5.82 4.86 10.53
CA ARG A 289 6.29 3.80 11.45
C ARG A 289 7.58 4.17 12.18
N THR A 290 8.37 5.12 11.66
CA THR A 290 9.67 5.45 12.25
C THR A 290 9.58 6.38 13.45
N GLN A 291 8.46 7.09 13.62
CA GLN A 291 8.30 8.09 14.69
C GLN A 291 7.51 7.60 15.92
N HIS A 292 7.19 6.29 16.04
CA HIS A 292 6.36 5.76 17.14
C HIS A 292 5.06 6.54 17.36
N THR A 293 4.43 7.01 16.28
CA THR A 293 3.19 7.76 16.32
C THR A 293 2.05 6.85 16.80
N ASN A 294 1.32 7.28 17.84
CA ASN A 294 0.12 6.59 18.29
C ASN A 294 -0.92 6.62 17.15
N ALA A 295 -1.75 5.58 17.03
CA ALA A 295 -2.85 5.53 16.05
C ALA A 295 -3.72 6.79 16.09
N PHE A 296 -3.91 7.39 17.27
CA PHE A 296 -4.62 8.66 17.43
C PHE A 296 -3.89 9.84 16.76
N ASP A 297 -2.56 9.94 16.90
CA ASP A 297 -1.77 11.01 16.27
C ASP A 297 -1.76 10.86 14.74
N VAL A 298 -1.73 9.62 14.25
CA VAL A 298 -1.84 9.33 12.81
C VAL A 298 -3.22 9.75 12.30
N LEU A 299 -4.30 9.43 13.02
CA LEU A 299 -5.64 9.88 12.66
C LEU A 299 -5.73 11.41 12.66
N LEU A 300 -5.21 12.08 13.68
CA LEU A 300 -5.18 13.55 13.75
C LEU A 300 -4.38 14.18 12.60
N GLN A 301 -3.21 13.63 12.26
CA GLN A 301 -2.39 14.09 11.13
C GLN A 301 -3.07 13.83 9.77
N THR A 302 -3.83 12.74 9.64
CA THR A 302 -4.56 12.40 8.41
C THR A 302 -5.89 13.15 8.25
N THR A 303 -6.47 13.70 9.32
CA THR A 303 -7.71 14.49 9.23
C THR A 303 -7.55 15.73 8.35
N GLN A 304 -6.34 16.29 8.27
CA GLN A 304 -6.02 17.42 7.39
C GLN A 304 -5.65 16.99 5.96
N MET A 305 -5.51 15.69 5.70
CA MET A 305 -5.35 15.17 4.36
C MET A 305 -6.71 15.17 3.66
N LYS A 306 -6.84 16.00 2.62
CA LYS A 306 -7.94 15.91 1.67
C LYS A 306 -7.83 14.56 0.96
N CYS A 307 -8.77 13.67 1.26
CA CYS A 307 -8.84 12.33 0.68
C CYS A 307 -9.90 12.35 -0.41
N SER A 308 -9.63 11.68 -1.52
CA SER A 308 -10.46 11.79 -2.72
C SER A 308 -11.59 10.77 -2.82
N ASP A 309 -11.69 9.84 -1.86
CA ASP A 309 -12.81 8.88 -1.79
C ASP A 309 -13.85 9.42 -0.79
N GLU A 310 -15.07 9.71 -1.26
CA GLU A 310 -16.16 10.27 -0.44
C GLU A 310 -16.53 9.35 0.74
N ARG A 311 -16.26 8.05 0.63
CA ARG A 311 -16.51 7.07 1.70
C ARG A 311 -15.48 7.12 2.81
N ASP A 312 -14.35 7.82 2.63
CA ASP A 312 -13.37 8.08 3.69
C ASP A 312 -13.82 9.22 4.63
N TYR A 313 -14.96 9.87 4.37
CA TYR A 313 -15.53 10.96 5.17
C TYR A 313 -16.71 10.53 6.07
N LEU A 314 -17.14 9.27 5.98
CA LEU A 314 -18.18 8.68 6.83
C LEU A 314 -17.57 8.11 8.11
#